data_AF-X1Q299-F1
#
_entry.id   AF-X1Q299-F1
#
_cell.length_a   1.000
_cell.length_b   1.000
_cell.length_c   1.000
_cell.angle_alpha   90.00
_cell.angle_beta   90.00
_cell.angle_gamma   90.00
#
_symmetry.space_group_name_H-M   'P 1'
#
loop_
_entity.id
_entity.type
_entity.pdbx_description
1 polymer ?
#
loop_
_entity_poly.entity_id
_entity_poly.type
_entity_poly.pdbx_seq_one_letter_code
_entity_poly.pdbx_strand_id
1 'polypeptide(L)' 'MEKALKQQLGLKDCFIPLKILKKLPNVLRQGKWMVTVTVDEISKNLIDIEPGNTTDESYGLAIDVGTTTVVVYLVN' A
#
# COMPACT_ATOMS: atom_id res chain seq x y z
N MET A 1 14.33 -12.79 -0.50
CA MET A 1 13.78 -11.44 -0.73
C MET A 1 12.72 -11.07 0.28
N GLU A 2 11.68 -11.91 0.49
CA GLU A 2 10.60 -11.63 1.45
C GLU A 2 11.09 -11.27 2.87
N LYS A 3 12.04 -12.03 3.41
CA LYS A 3 12.60 -11.80 4.75
C LYS A 3 13.27 -10.42 4.90
N ALA A 4 13.97 -9.95 3.87
CA ALA A 4 14.63 -8.64 3.89
C ALA A 4 13.61 -7.50 3.82
N LEU A 5 12.55 -7.66 3.02
CA LEU A 5 11.48 -6.68 2.89
C LEU A 5 10.70 -6.52 4.21
N LYS A 6 10.37 -7.62 4.88
CA LYS A 6 9.73 -7.59 6.21
C LYS A 6 10.57 -6.85 7.25
N GLN A 7 11.88 -7.04 7.19
CA GLN A 7 12.82 -6.42 8.13
C GLN A 7 12.97 -4.91 7.87
N GLN A 8 13.06 -4.48 6.62
CA GLN A 8 13.16 -3.06 6.26
C GLN A 8 11.86 -2.27 6.49
N LEU A 9 10.70 -2.91 6.31
CA LEU A 9 9.40 -2.26 6.54
C LEU A 9 8.93 -2.33 8.00
N GLY A 10 9.67 -3.01 8.89
CA GLY A 10 9.28 -3.19 10.29
C GLY A 10 8.03 -4.07 10.50
N LEU A 11 7.59 -4.77 9.46
CA LEU A 11 6.37 -5.59 9.47
C LEU A 11 6.71 -7.04 9.80
N LYS A 12 6.85 -7.34 11.10
CA LYS A 12 7.28 -8.66 11.58
C LYS A 12 6.31 -9.80 11.24
N ASP A 13 5.02 -9.52 11.06
CA ASP A 13 3.99 -10.54 10.83
C ASP A 13 3.01 -10.17 9.70
N CYS A 14 3.50 -9.58 8.60
CA CYS A 14 2.64 -9.26 7.44
C CYS A 14 2.59 -10.38 6.39
N PHE A 15 1.43 -10.53 5.76
CA PHE A 15 1.33 -11.26 4.49
C PHE A 15 1.72 -10.35 3.33
N ILE A 16 2.59 -10.85 2.45
CA ILE A 16 2.99 -10.18 1.22
C ILE A 16 2.46 -11.00 0.05
N PRO A 17 1.45 -10.51 -0.69
CA PRO A 17 0.90 -11.23 -1.83
C PRO A 17 1.96 -11.49 -2.90
N LEU A 18 1.91 -12.66 -3.56
CA LEU A 18 2.85 -13.01 -4.64
C LEU A 18 2.88 -11.98 -5.78
N LYS A 19 1.74 -11.33 -6.08
CA LYS A 19 1.65 -10.23 -7.05
C LYS A 19 2.63 -9.08 -6.73
N ILE A 20 2.79 -8.76 -5.44
CA ILE A 20 3.68 -7.71 -4.96
C ILE A 20 5.13 -8.16 -5.09
N LEU A 21 5.44 -9.39 -4.68
CA LEU A 21 6.79 -9.96 -4.83
C LEU A 21 7.25 -10.00 -6.28
N LYS A 22 6.36 -10.27 -7.24
CA LYS A 22 6.66 -10.27 -8.68
C LYS A 22 6.96 -8.87 -9.22
N LYS A 23 6.26 -7.82 -8.77
CA LYS A 23 6.50 -6.44 -9.23
C LYS A 23 7.65 -5.74 -8.52
N LEU A 24 8.00 -6.20 -7.31
CA LEU A 24 9.00 -5.60 -6.43
C LEU A 24 10.33 -5.25 -7.12
N PRO A 25 10.97 -6.13 -7.93
CA PRO A 25 12.27 -5.80 -8.53
C PRO A 25 12.21 -4.63 -9.51
N ASN A 26 11.11 -4.50 -10.27
CA ASN A 26 10.93 -3.40 -11.20
C ASN A 26 10.66 -2.09 -10.46
N VAL A 27 9.76 -2.13 -9.47
CA VAL A 27 9.39 -0.95 -8.67
C VAL A 27 10.61 -0.39 -7.91
N LEU A 28 11.42 -1.26 -7.30
CA LEU A 28 12.67 -0.85 -6.64
C LEU A 28 13.64 -0.17 -7.61
N ARG A 29 13.80 -0.69 -8.83
CA ARG A 29 14.70 -0.09 -9.84
C ARG A 29 14.19 1.26 -10.31
N GLN A 30 12.89 1.37 -10.60
CA GLN A 30 12.26 2.62 -11.05
C GLN A 30 12.36 3.71 -9.99
N GLY A 31 12.13 3.34 -8.72
CA GLY A 31 12.19 4.26 -7.58
C GLY A 31 13.61 4.56 -7.07
N LYS A 32 14.68 4.10 -7.75
CA LYS A 32 16.07 4.22 -7.27
C LYS A 32 16.23 3.74 -5.82
N TRP A 33 15.61 2.61 -5.50
CA TRP A 33 15.57 1.99 -4.17
C TRP A 33 14.77 2.76 -3.10
N MET A 34 14.03 3.79 -3.50
CA MET A 34 12.99 4.45 -2.70
C MET A 34 11.62 3.99 -3.19
N VAL A 35 10.74 3.61 -2.28
CA VAL A 35 9.40 3.11 -2.59
C VAL A 35 8.42 3.51 -1.51
N THR A 36 7.16 3.72 -1.90
CA THR A 36 6.03 3.85 -0.98
C THR A 36 5.30 2.52 -0.92
N VAL A 37 4.90 2.12 0.28
CA VAL A 37 4.18 0.88 0.51
C VAL A 37 2.83 1.20 1.13
N THR A 38 1.76 0.68 0.53
CA THR A 38 0.42 0.76 1.09
C THR A 38 0.16 -0.48 1.93
N VAL A 39 -0.12 -0.26 3.22
CA VAL A 39 -0.35 -1.32 4.20
C VAL A 39 -1.75 -1.23 4.77
N ASP A 40 -2.38 -2.38 4.97
CA ASP A 40 -3.60 -2.48 5.75
C ASP A 40 -3.29 -2.26 7.24
N GLU A 41 -3.99 -1.35 7.90
CA GLU A 41 -3.67 -0.99 9.29
C GLU A 41 -3.94 -2.14 10.27
N ILE A 42 -4.98 -2.94 10.04
CA ILE A 42 -5.47 -3.97 10.97
C ILE A 42 -4.64 -5.24 10.84
N SER A 43 -4.58 -5.78 9.62
CA SER A 43 -3.91 -7.05 9.30
C SER A 43 -2.41 -6.88 9.02
N LYS A 44 -1.93 -5.64 8.87
CA LYS A 44 -0.56 -5.30 8.47
C LYS A 44 -0.15 -5.86 7.11
N ASN A 45 -1.12 -6.33 6.30
CA ASN A 45 -0.85 -6.92 5.00
C ASN A 45 -0.44 -5.87 3.97
N LEU A 46 0.50 -6.23 3.09
CA LEU A 46 0.85 -5.37 1.97
C LEU A 46 -0.27 -5.37 0.93
N ILE A 47 -0.85 -4.19 0.71
CA ILE A 47 -1.87 -3.97 -0.32
C ILE A 47 -1.17 -3.69 -1.64
N ASP A 48 -0.23 -2.73 -1.63
CA ASP A 48 0.48 -2.30 -2.83
C ASP A 48 1.88 -1.70 -2.56
N ILE A 49 2.65 -1.50 -3.63
CA ILE A 49 3.99 -0.86 -3.60
C ILE A 49 4.22 -0.03 -4.87
N GLU A 50 4.74 1.17 -4.70
CA GLU A 50 4.93 2.19 -5.74
C GLU A 50 6.37 2.74 -5.72
N PRO A 51 6.92 3.16 -6.88
CA PRO A 51 8.28 3.70 -6.96
C PRO A 51 8.34 5.16 -6.46
N GLY A 52 9.38 5.51 -5.72
CA GLY A 52 9.56 6.86 -5.17
C GLY A 52 8.72 7.11 -3.91
N ASN A 53 8.46 8.38 -3.59
CA ASN A 53 7.56 8.77 -2.52
C ASN A 53 6.22 9.27 -3.10
N THR A 54 5.17 8.50 -2.92
CA THR A 54 3.78 8.81 -3.34
C THR A 54 2.85 9.14 -2.17
N THR A 55 3.38 9.41 -0.96
CA THR A 55 2.53 9.62 0.23
C THR A 55 1.54 10.76 0.09
N ASP A 56 1.91 11.81 -0.63
CA ASP A 56 1.06 13.00 -0.84
C ASP A 56 -0.08 12.72 -1.84
N GLU A 57 -0.01 11.59 -2.55
CA GLU A 57 -1.04 11.11 -3.48
C GLU A 57 -1.86 9.96 -2.86
N SER A 58 -1.88 9.84 -1.53
CA SER A 58 -2.76 8.92 -0.82
C SER A 58 -4.15 9.53 -0.67
N TYR A 59 -5.17 8.87 -1.22
CA TYR A 59 -6.55 9.33 -1.13
C TYR A 59 -7.46 8.26 -0.53
N GLY A 60 -8.48 8.69 0.20
CA GLY A 60 -9.52 7.85 0.77
C GLY A 60 -10.91 8.23 0.26
N LEU A 61 -11.85 7.29 0.32
CA LEU A 61 -13.26 7.53 0.07
C LEU A 61 -14.06 7.24 1.34
N ALA A 62 -14.78 8.22 1.85
CA ALA A 62 -15.80 8.01 2.87
C ALA A 62 -17.17 7.93 2.20
N ILE A 63 -17.84 6.79 2.33
CA ILE A 63 -19.11 6.50 1.66
C ILE A 63 -20.20 6.34 2.73
N ASP A 64 -21.24 7.17 2.64
CA ASP A 64 -22.44 7.08 3.47
C ASP A 64 -23.61 6.58 2.61
N VAL A 65 -24.20 5.45 3.02
CA VAL A 65 -25.28 4.77 2.28
C VAL A 65 -26.54 4.79 3.13
N GLY A 66 -27.40 5.77 2.86
CA GLY A 66 -28.77 5.81 3.38
C GLY A 66 -29.74 5.07 2.46
N THR A 67 -30.96 4.84 2.94
CA THR A 67 -32.03 4.15 2.18
C THR A 67 -32.45 4.87 0.91
N THR A 68 -32.22 6.18 0.83
CA THR A 68 -32.62 7.03 -0.30
C THR A 68 -31.45 7.77 -0.94
N THR A 69 -30.34 7.94 -0.22
CA THR A 69 -29.22 8.78 -0.65
C THR A 69 -27.90 8.06 -0.42
N VAL A 70 -27.01 8.14 -1.41
CA VAL A 70 -25.62 7.75 -1.28
C VAL A 70 -24.78 9.01 -1.38
N VAL A 71 -23.89 9.23 -0.42
CA VAL A 71 -22.93 10.35 -0.40
C VAL A 71 -21.52 9.79 -0.40
N VAL A 72 -20.63 10.40 -1.19
CA VAL A 72 -19.22 10.01 -1.29
C VAL A 72 -18.35 11.24 -1.10
N TYR A 73 -17.39 11.14 -0.18
CA TYR A 73 -16.38 12.16 0.08
C TYR A 73 -15.01 11.64 -0.32
N LEU A 74 -14.27 12.41 -1.11
CA LEU A 74 -12.85 12.18 -1.37
C LEU A 74 -12.03 12.93 -0.33
N VAL A 75 -11.08 12.23 0.30
CA VAL A 75 -10.17 12.77 1.32
C VAL A 75 -8.73 12.46 0.96
N ASN A 76 -7.80 13.28 1.44
CA ASN A 76 -6.34 13.11 1.36
C ASN A 76 -5.77 13.46 2.73
#